data_AF-A0A967WTL8-F1
#
_entry.id   AF-A0A967WTL8-F1
#
_cell.length_a   1.000
_cell.length_b   1.000
_cell.length_c   1.000
_cell.angle_alpha   90.00
_cell.angle_beta   90.00
_cell.angle_gamma   90.00
#
_symmetry.space_group_name_H-M   'P 1'
#
loop_
_entity.id
_entity.type
_entity.pdbx_description
1 polymer ?
#
loop_
_entity_poly.entity_id
_entity_poly.type
_entity_poly.pdbx_seq_one_letter_code
_entity_poly.pdbx_strand_id
1 'polypeptide(L)'
;MRYDGTRATLRGRFGYGFGDSIEIHDHLTGRVEEIDPSGGGASADLSGHGGGDAGLMAAFVRALRPELGGAGGLTTSRESLESHLMAFAAEEARVEGGIVTMDEFRQRAESLSAPGE
;
A
#
# COMPACT_ATOMS: atom_id res chain seq x y z
N MET A 1 -9.12 6.69 -5.03
CA MET A 1 -8.82 5.37 -5.65
C MET A 1 -9.73 5.13 -6.86
N ARG A 2 -9.30 4.36 -7.86
CA ARG A 2 -10.11 3.98 -9.04
C ARG A 2 -9.80 2.54 -9.44
N TYR A 3 -10.84 1.75 -9.68
CA TYR A 3 -10.75 0.39 -10.20
C TYR A 3 -11.65 0.29 -11.43
N ASP A 4 -11.10 -0.16 -12.54
CA ASP A 4 -11.83 -0.35 -13.79
C ASP A 4 -12.03 -1.85 -14.06
N GLY A 5 -13.29 -2.26 -14.21
CA GLY A 5 -13.67 -3.59 -14.65
C GLY A 5 -14.40 -3.54 -15.99
N THR A 6 -14.74 -4.70 -16.54
CA THR A 6 -15.47 -4.81 -17.83
C THR A 6 -16.93 -4.37 -17.75
N ARG A 7 -17.50 -4.31 -16.54
CA ARG A 7 -18.91 -3.92 -16.30
C ARG A 7 -19.06 -2.49 -15.81
N ALA A 8 -18.11 -2.03 -14.99
CA ALA A 8 -18.23 -0.77 -14.29
C ALA A 8 -16.86 -0.21 -13.88
N THR A 9 -16.84 1.09 -13.60
CA THR A 9 -15.73 1.76 -12.92
C THR A 9 -16.15 2.08 -11.49
N LEU A 10 -15.34 1.67 -10.52
CA LEU A 10 -15.49 2.04 -9.11
C LEU A 10 -14.49 3.15 -8.76
N ARG A 11 -14.95 4.23 -8.13
CA ARG A 11 -14.10 5.30 -7.61
C ARG A 11 -14.37 5.50 -6.14
N GLY A 12 -13.31 5.58 -5.35
CA GLY A 12 -13.40 5.99 -3.95
C GLY A 12 -12.77 7.38 -3.78
N ARG A 13 -13.54 8.31 -3.22
CA ARG A 13 -13.09 9.59 -2.68
C ARG A 13 -13.11 9.46 -1.16
N PHE A 14 -11.98 9.76 -0.51
CA PHE A 14 -11.89 9.74 0.94
C PHE A 14 -11.22 11.04 1.37
N GLY A 15 -12.01 11.93 1.97
CA GLY A 15 -11.63 13.26 2.43
C GLY A 15 -11.47 13.34 3.94
N TYR A 16 -11.01 12.27 4.58
CA TYR A 16 -10.81 12.19 6.03
C TYR A 16 -12.11 12.38 6.83
N GLY A 17 -13.18 11.71 6.41
CA GLY A 17 -14.50 11.84 7.04
C GLY A 17 -15.32 13.03 6.54
N PHE A 18 -14.80 13.81 5.57
CA PHE A 18 -15.54 14.87 4.90
C PHE A 18 -15.70 14.58 3.41
N GLY A 19 -16.92 14.25 3.00
CA GLY A 19 -17.22 13.98 1.59
C GLY A 19 -16.61 12.67 1.09
N ASP A 20 -16.50 11.68 1.97
CA ASP A 20 -16.17 10.31 1.59
C ASP A 20 -17.29 9.77 0.70
N SER A 21 -16.95 9.23 -0.46
CA SER A 21 -17.93 8.60 -1.33
C SER A 21 -17.34 7.49 -2.19
N ILE A 22 -18.17 6.49 -2.47
CA ILE A 22 -17.89 5.43 -3.43
C ILE A 22 -18.84 5.62 -4.61
N GLU A 23 -18.29 5.91 -5.78
CA GLU A 23 -19.02 6.04 -7.04
C GLU A 23 -18.87 4.75 -7.85
N ILE A 24 -19.98 4.20 -8.33
CA ILE A 24 -20.03 3.06 -9.24
C ILE A 24 -20.68 3.54 -10.54
N HIS A 25 -19.91 3.56 -11.63
CA HIS A 25 -20.40 3.90 -12.97
C HIS A 25 -20.55 2.63 -13.80
N ASP A 26 -21.79 2.19 -14.03
CA ASP A 26 -22.13 1.04 -14.85
C ASP A 26 -22.00 1.41 -16.35
N HIS A 27 -21.17 0.67 -17.08
CA HIS A 27 -20.82 1.00 -18.47
C HIS A 27 -21.94 0.68 -19.47
N LEU A 28 -22.82 -0.27 -19.14
CA LEU A 28 -23.89 -0.69 -20.04
C LEU A 28 -25.07 0.29 -20.00
N THR A 29 -25.42 0.72 -18.79
CA THR A 29 -26.59 1.57 -18.55
C THR A 29 -26.25 3.06 -18.46
N GLY A 30 -24.98 3.40 -18.25
CA GLY A 30 -24.53 4.76 -17.93
C GLY A 30 -24.97 5.23 -16.54
N ARG A 31 -25.57 4.35 -15.72
CA ARG A 31 -26.02 4.69 -14.37
C ARG A 31 -24.82 4.93 -13.47
N VAL A 32 -24.86 6.02 -12.74
CA VAL A 32 -23.92 6.34 -11.66
C VAL A 32 -24.65 6.16 -10.34
N GLU A 33 -24.10 5.31 -9.47
CA GLU A 33 -24.55 5.13 -8.10
C GLU A 33 -23.48 5.68 -7.16
N GLU A 34 -23.88 6.56 -6.24
CA GLU A 34 -23.00 7.11 -5.22
C GLU A 34 -23.42 6.55 -3.86
N ILE A 35 -22.47 5.95 -3.15
CA ILE A 35 -22.62 5.38 -1.82
C ILE A 35 -21.84 6.26 -0.86
N ASP A 36 -22.53 6.78 0.15
CA ASP A 36 -21.92 7.46 1.29
C ASP A 36 -21.59 6.42 2.38
N PRO A 37 -20.30 6.10 2.59
CA PRO A 37 -19.88 5.12 3.58
C PRO A 37 -20.02 5.64 5.03
N SER A 38 -20.24 6.94 5.24
CA SER A 38 -20.23 7.58 6.57
C SER A 38 -21.51 7.35 7.40
N GLY A 39 -22.55 6.74 6.82
CA GLY A 39 -23.67 6.16 7.57
C GLY A 39 -24.28 7.08 8.64
N GLY A 40 -24.48 8.37 8.36
CA GLY A 40 -25.24 9.29 9.21
C GLY A 40 -24.64 9.61 10.58
N GLY A 41 -23.38 9.28 10.84
CA GLY A 41 -22.68 9.57 12.10
C GLY A 41 -21.43 10.39 11.87
N ALA A 42 -21.36 11.59 12.46
CA ALA A 42 -20.20 12.48 12.42
C ALA A 42 -19.05 11.99 13.33
N SER A 43 -18.66 10.72 13.21
CA SER A 43 -17.35 10.26 13.65
C SER A 43 -16.40 10.41 12.46
N ALA A 44 -16.13 11.67 12.10
CA ALA A 44 -15.04 11.97 11.20
C ALA A 44 -13.75 11.52 11.91
N ASP A 45 -13.18 10.40 11.47
CA ASP A 45 -11.84 10.01 11.85
C ASP A 45 -10.87 11.01 11.21
N LEU A 46 -10.69 12.15 11.88
CA LEU A 46 -9.75 13.22 11.54
C LEU A 46 -8.28 12.76 11.57
N SER A 47 -8.04 11.47 11.87
CA SER A 47 -6.73 10.90 12.14
C SER A 47 -5.82 10.79 10.92
N GLY A 48 -6.29 11.10 9.71
CA GLY A 48 -5.48 10.85 8.53
C GLY A 48 -5.44 9.37 8.16
N HIS A 49 -5.82 9.03 6.93
CA HIS A 49 -5.39 7.82 6.23
C HIS A 49 -5.64 6.47 6.95
N GLY A 50 -6.77 6.34 7.67
CA GLY A 50 -7.26 5.04 8.15
C GLY A 50 -6.46 4.40 9.30
N GLY A 51 -5.68 5.19 10.06
CA GLY A 51 -5.03 4.71 11.29
C GLY A 51 -3.78 3.84 11.09
N GLY A 52 -3.25 3.76 9.85
CA GLY A 52 -2.04 2.99 9.54
C GLY A 52 -0.83 3.41 10.37
N ASP A 53 -0.60 4.72 10.52
CA ASP A 53 0.52 5.26 11.30
C ASP A 53 0.42 4.89 12.79
N ALA A 54 -0.79 4.96 13.36
CA ALA A 54 -1.03 4.55 14.74
C ALA A 54 -0.75 3.05 14.94
N GLY A 55 -1.17 2.22 13.98
CA GLY A 55 -0.86 0.79 13.95
C GLY A 55 0.64 0.50 13.85
N LEU A 56 1.35 1.21 12.97
CA LEU A 56 2.80 1.09 12.79
C LEU A 56 3.56 1.46 14.07
N MET A 57 3.20 2.57 14.71
CA MET A 57 3.83 3.01 15.96
C MET A 57 3.53 2.04 17.12
N ALA A 58 2.31 1.53 17.22
CA ALA A 58 1.95 0.53 18.22
C ALA A 58 2.75 -0.78 18.03
N ALA A 59 2.93 -1.23 16.79
CA ALA A 59 3.74 -2.39 16.47
C ALA A 59 5.22 -2.18 16.82
N PHE A 60 5.77 -1.01 16.51
CA PHE A 60 7.14 -0.64 16.86
C PHE A 60 7.37 -0.67 18.39
N VAL A 61 6.51 -0.01 19.17
CA VAL A 61 6.63 0.01 20.65
C VAL A 61 6.52 -1.40 21.24
N ARG A 62 5.64 -2.25 20.69
CA ARG A 62 5.51 -3.65 21.12
C ARG A 62 6.78 -4.46 20.84
N ALA A 63 7.41 -4.27 19.68
CA ALA A 63 8.65 -4.96 19.34
C ALA A 63 9.82 -4.60 20.28
N LEU A 64 9.82 -3.38 20.86
CA LEU A 64 10.79 -2.96 21.86
C LEU A 64 10.54 -3.52 23.27
N ARG A 65 9.40 -4.19 23.50
CA ARG A 65 8.97 -4.70 24.82
C ARG A 65 8.74 -6.23 24.77
N PRO A 66 9.80 -7.04 24.57
CA PRO A 66 9.67 -8.50 24.45
C PRO A 66 9.03 -9.14 25.70
N GLU A 67 9.24 -8.55 26.88
CA GLU A 67 8.74 -9.03 28.18
C GLU A 67 7.21 -9.08 28.29
N LEU A 68 6.48 -8.38 27.41
CA LEU A 68 5.01 -8.31 27.39
C LEU A 68 4.38 -9.24 26.34
N GLY A 69 5.10 -10.27 25.90
CA GLY A 69 4.65 -11.16 24.82
C GLY A 69 4.85 -10.56 23.42
N GLY A 70 5.86 -9.69 23.27
CA GLY A 70 6.23 -9.13 21.98
C GLY A 70 6.78 -10.22 21.06
N ALA A 71 5.97 -10.67 20.10
CA ALA A 71 6.51 -11.34 18.92
C ALA A 71 7.45 -10.36 18.19
N GLY A 72 8.51 -10.88 17.57
CA GLY A 72 9.46 -10.09 16.77
C GLY A 72 8.74 -9.16 15.78
N GLY A 73 9.41 -8.08 15.37
CA GLY A 73 8.82 -7.05 14.52
C GLY A 73 8.02 -7.64 13.34
N LEU A 74 6.85 -7.06 13.06
CA LEU A 74 5.91 -7.56 12.03
C LEU A 74 6.56 -7.67 10.63
N THR A 75 7.61 -6.89 10.39
CA THR A 75 8.38 -6.87 9.16
C THR A 75 9.86 -6.88 9.53
N THR A 76 10.60 -7.83 8.96
CA THR A 76 12.05 -7.95 9.05
C THR A 76 12.74 -6.96 8.11
N SER A 77 14.03 -6.68 8.34
CA SER A 77 14.81 -5.83 7.43
C SER A 77 14.85 -6.39 6.01
N ARG A 78 14.81 -7.72 5.85
CA ARG A 78 14.81 -8.38 4.54
C ARG A 78 13.48 -8.20 3.81
N GLU A 79 12.36 -8.25 4.52
CA GLU A 79 11.05 -7.93 3.92
C GLU A 79 10.94 -6.45 3.55
N SER A 80 11.47 -5.53 4.38
CA SER A 80 11.53 -4.10 4.06
C SER A 80 12.45 -3.80 2.86
N LEU A 81 13.50 -4.59 2.65
CA LEU A 81 14.41 -4.43 1.51
C LEU A 81 13.68 -4.72 0.18
N GLU A 82 12.74 -5.66 0.16
CA GLU A 82 12.03 -6.05 -1.06
C GLU A 82 11.33 -4.87 -1.74
N SER A 83 10.70 -3.97 -0.96
CA SER A 83 10.03 -2.79 -1.53
C SER A 83 11.00 -1.83 -2.22
N HIS A 84 12.23 -1.70 -1.69
CA HIS A 84 13.29 -0.90 -2.30
C HIS A 84 13.79 -1.55 -3.59
N LEU A 85 13.98 -2.87 -3.59
CA LEU A 85 14.39 -3.61 -4.79
C LEU A 85 13.35 -3.48 -5.90
N MET A 86 12.06 -3.55 -5.57
CA MET A 86 10.98 -3.31 -6.55
C MET A 86 11.03 -1.89 -7.13
N ALA A 87 11.30 -0.87 -6.29
CA ALA A 87 11.39 0.51 -6.76
C ALA A 87 12.54 0.70 -7.76
N PHE A 88 13.71 0.10 -7.49
CA PHE A 88 14.85 0.15 -8.41
C PHE A 88 14.62 -0.68 -9.68
N ALA A 89 14.04 -1.87 -9.58
CA ALA A 89 13.69 -2.69 -10.74
C ALA A 89 12.66 -1.99 -11.64
N ALA A 90 11.69 -1.29 -11.05
CA ALA A 90 10.73 -0.49 -11.82
C ALA A 90 11.41 0.69 -12.54
N GLU A 91 12.41 1.31 -11.92
CA GLU A 91 13.20 2.38 -12.56
C GLU A 91 14.07 1.82 -13.70
N GLU A 92 14.73 0.68 -13.52
CA GLU A 92 15.46 -0.03 -14.59
C GLU A 92 14.53 -0.33 -15.77
N ALA A 93 13.36 -0.92 -15.50
CA ALA A 93 12.34 -1.19 -16.52
C ALA A 93 11.88 0.07 -17.26
N ARG A 94 11.72 1.21 -16.54
CA ARG A 94 11.31 2.49 -17.13
C ARG A 94 12.38 3.06 -18.05
N VAL A 95 13.66 2.96 -17.67
CA VAL A 95 14.79 3.49 -18.44
C VAL A 95 15.09 2.62 -19.66
N GLU A 96 15.05 1.30 -19.50
CA GLU A 96 15.40 0.34 -20.56
C GLU A 96 14.21 0.00 -21.46
N GLY A 97 12.99 0.30 -21.02
CA GLY A 97 11.75 -0.01 -21.76
C GLY A 97 11.45 -1.51 -21.82
N GLY A 98 11.78 -2.25 -20.75
CA GLY A 98 11.74 -3.71 -20.73
C GLY A 98 11.09 -4.30 -19.47
N ILE A 99 10.98 -5.64 -19.46
CA ILE A 99 10.53 -6.40 -18.29
C ILE A 99 11.76 -6.78 -17.47
N VAL A 100 11.72 -6.52 -16.16
CA VAL A 100 12.77 -6.92 -15.21
C VAL A 100 12.32 -8.17 -14.44
N THR A 101 13.12 -9.23 -14.50
CA THR A 101 12.92 -10.45 -13.70
C THR A 101 13.42 -10.20 -12.28
N MET A 102 12.51 -10.20 -11.30
CA MET A 102 12.88 -9.87 -9.91
C MET A 102 13.91 -10.84 -9.32
N ASP A 103 13.83 -12.14 -9.60
CA ASP A 103 14.81 -13.11 -9.06
C ASP A 103 16.23 -12.82 -9.54
N GLU A 104 16.40 -12.45 -10.82
CA GLU A 104 17.68 -12.04 -11.39
C GLU A 104 18.15 -10.70 -10.81
N PHE A 105 17.23 -9.74 -10.68
CA PHE A 105 17.52 -8.42 -10.11
C PHE A 105 18.03 -8.53 -8.66
N ARG A 106 17.40 -9.36 -7.83
CA ARG A 106 17.84 -9.61 -6.45
C ARG A 106 19.24 -10.21 -6.40
N GLN A 107 19.52 -11.23 -7.22
CA GLN A 107 20.85 -11.86 -7.29
C GLN A 107 21.93 -10.86 -7.69
N ARG A 108 21.66 -10.02 -8.70
CA ARG A 108 22.58 -8.94 -9.11
C ARG A 108 22.83 -7.96 -7.96
N ALA A 109 21.77 -7.47 -7.32
CA ALA A 109 21.87 -6.51 -6.22
C ALA A 109 22.63 -7.05 -5.00
N GLU A 110 22.40 -8.32 -4.63
CA GLU A 110 23.13 -8.98 -3.54
C GLU A 110 24.60 -9.21 -3.90
N SER A 111 24.91 -9.57 -5.15
CA SER A 111 26.29 -9.77 -5.62
C SER A 111 27.15 -8.51 -5.63
N LEU A 112 26.54 -7.34 -5.89
CA LEU A 112 27.19 -6.02 -5.82
C LEU A 112 27.55 -5.62 -4.38
N SER A 113 26.87 -6.22 -3.39
CA SER A 113 27.02 -5.89 -1.97
C SER A 113 28.01 -6.80 -1.24
N ALA A 114 28.52 -7.85 -1.89
CA ALA A 114 29.57 -8.68 -1.33
C ALA A 114 30.91 -7.91 -1.41
N PRO A 115 31.61 -7.65 -0.28
CA PRO A 115 32.94 -7.07 -0.36
C PRO A 115 33.85 -7.98 -1.16
N GLY A 116 34.57 -7.41 -2.14
CA GLY A 116 35.71 -8.08 -2.75
C GLY A 116 36.72 -8.44 -1.67
N GLU A 117 37.29 -9.65 -1.76
CA GLU A 117 38.27 -10.22 -0.83
C GLU A 117 39.39 -9.25 -0.41
#